data_AF-A0A815AXB2-F1
#
_entry.id   AF-A0A815AXB2-F1
#
_cell.length_a   1.000
_cell.length_b   1.000
_cell.length_c   1.000
_cell.angle_alpha   90.00
_cell.angle_beta   90.00
_cell.angle_gamma   90.00
#
_symmetry.space_group_name_H-M   'P 1'
#
loop_
_entity.id
_entity.type
_entity.pdbx_description
1 polymer ?
#
loop_
_entity_poly.entity_id
_entity_poly.type
_entity_poly.pdbx_seq_one_letter_code
_entity_poly.pdbx_strand_id
1 'polypeptide(L)'
;MLAKKMTVFYKLSREQLSKQPHYAFGLRALKSVLVMADELKRSSAELPEDLVLMRALRDINMPNFVYEDVPLFQGLIADLFPGLKCERVTYSQFDKAVRDTITSMHNVIDEVQIDKVVQLYETTMTRHSTMVVGPTGGGNRLMNLPTKLYTLNPRDCSVIELYGFLDTTTQRRYILYDGDVDALWIENMNSVMDDNKLLTLANGKRIRLQNHCAMLFEVGDLQFASSATKPYWVKWSTMREKKEERACLNRLYEKYVPPLISLILEGTIDGKQGEKLKQIIPLTNLNMNSQLCYMLESLLLPYENTTDSLIDPIYECYFIQALYWSLGVSLTELAREIFDKQVKYLSSMNSTDEGPTGQAKSVDTIRSDWLLQLCYKIKRPVLFMGESGASKTATINAFLRKLNPDQNLVLNINFSSRTSSMDVQRNFESNVEKRAKDTYGPPPGKKLIVDICGTQQPIALLKLLLEKGGISIVKDLPPTPSKFHYIFNLRDLSRIYNGLVSTTPKRFQTAAQLTRMWRNECLRVLYDRLIDSQDRKMVDDKLSRLINDQPLSKPHVECIFHQPSLFGDYRTALDVGEARIYEDIQDYDAAKALFEILQEYNEQYTRMNLVLFDDA
;
A
#
# COMPACT_ATOMS: atom_id res chain seq x y z
N MET A 1 -28.92 44.20 -10.58
CA MET A 1 -29.57 43.35 -9.55
C MET A 1 -28.94 41.96 -9.49
N LEU A 2 -28.76 41.28 -10.64
CA LEU A 2 -28.16 39.94 -10.75
C LEU A 2 -26.71 39.84 -10.21
N ALA A 3 -25.85 40.83 -10.51
CA ALA A 3 -24.49 40.86 -9.98
C ALA A 3 -24.43 40.82 -8.45
N LYS A 4 -25.35 41.53 -7.76
CA LYS A 4 -25.44 41.50 -6.29
C LYS A 4 -25.81 40.09 -5.81
N LYS A 5 -26.81 39.45 -6.43
CA LYS A 5 -27.20 38.06 -6.10
C LYS A 5 -26.02 37.10 -6.24
N MET A 6 -25.27 37.19 -7.34
CA MET A 6 -24.10 36.35 -7.61
C MET A 6 -22.96 36.59 -6.61
N THR A 7 -22.66 37.85 -6.26
CA THR A 7 -21.63 38.14 -5.25
C THR A 7 -22.03 37.68 -3.85
N VAL A 8 -23.32 37.82 -3.49
CA VAL A 8 -23.86 37.34 -2.21
C VAL A 8 -23.83 35.81 -2.16
N PHE A 9 -24.20 35.15 -3.25
CA PHE A 9 -24.13 33.69 -3.39
C PHE A 9 -22.74 33.15 -3.05
N TYR A 10 -21.68 33.68 -3.69
CA TYR A 10 -20.32 33.23 -3.45
C TYR A 10 -19.80 33.61 -2.06
N LYS A 11 -20.23 34.75 -1.51
CA LYS A 11 -19.91 35.13 -0.13
C LYS A 11 -20.50 34.13 0.87
N LEU A 12 -21.81 33.85 0.77
CA LEU A 12 -22.51 32.91 1.65
C LEU A 12 -21.99 31.48 1.49
N SER A 13 -21.72 31.04 0.26
CA SER A 13 -21.13 29.72 0.00
C SER A 13 -19.78 29.55 0.69
N ARG A 14 -18.94 30.59 0.70
CA ARG A 14 -17.65 30.57 1.39
C ARG A 14 -17.77 30.56 2.92
N GLU A 15 -18.85 31.13 3.46
CA GLU A 15 -19.09 31.26 4.90
C GLU A 15 -19.82 30.05 5.49
N GLN A 16 -20.71 29.40 4.73
CA GLN A 16 -21.60 28.34 5.21
C GLN A 16 -21.23 26.93 4.78
N LEU A 17 -20.59 26.75 3.62
CA LEU A 17 -20.17 25.42 3.16
C LEU A 17 -18.89 24.98 3.88
N SER A 18 -18.63 23.67 3.88
CA SER A 18 -17.41 23.12 4.47
C SER A 18 -16.14 23.68 3.79
N LYS A 19 -15.04 23.74 4.54
CA LYS A 19 -13.76 24.26 4.02
C LYS A 19 -13.03 23.15 3.27
N GLN A 20 -13.27 23.06 1.97
CA GLN A 20 -12.56 22.13 1.10
C GLN A 20 -11.49 22.83 0.24
N PRO A 21 -10.33 22.20 -0.01
CA PRO A 21 -9.26 22.83 -0.80
C PRO A 21 -9.63 23.07 -2.26
N HIS A 22 -10.56 22.29 -2.82
CA HIS A 22 -11.01 22.39 -4.20
C HIS A 22 -12.17 23.39 -4.38
N TYR A 23 -12.71 23.97 -3.31
CA TYR A 23 -13.80 24.95 -3.42
C TYR A 23 -13.27 26.27 -3.97
N ALA A 24 -13.70 26.60 -5.18
CA ALA A 24 -13.25 27.78 -5.91
C ALA A 24 -14.34 28.85 -5.96
N PHE A 25 -14.20 29.88 -5.12
CA PHE A 25 -15.12 31.03 -5.07
C PHE A 25 -14.49 32.34 -5.60
N GLY A 26 -13.39 32.24 -6.35
CA GLY A 26 -12.64 33.37 -6.89
C GLY A 26 -13.12 33.89 -8.25
N LEU A 27 -12.44 34.92 -8.78
CA LEU A 27 -12.78 35.58 -10.05
C LEU A 27 -12.80 34.64 -11.27
N ARG A 28 -11.98 33.59 -11.28
CA ARG A 28 -11.98 32.59 -12.37
C ARG A 28 -13.25 31.73 -12.40
N ALA A 29 -13.78 31.38 -11.23
CA ALA A 29 -15.05 30.67 -11.12
C ALA A 29 -16.20 31.57 -11.59
N LEU A 30 -16.20 32.84 -11.17
CA LEU A 30 -17.15 33.85 -11.63
C LEU A 30 -17.14 34.00 -13.16
N LYS A 31 -15.96 34.09 -13.79
CA LYS A 31 -15.83 34.13 -15.26
C LYS A 31 -16.45 32.90 -15.92
N SER A 32 -16.20 31.71 -15.38
CA SER A 32 -16.75 30.45 -15.92
C SER A 32 -18.28 30.44 -15.91
N VAL A 33 -18.90 30.93 -14.82
CA VAL A 33 -20.35 31.05 -14.71
C VAL A 33 -20.92 31.99 -15.76
N LEU A 34 -20.28 33.13 -15.99
CA LEU A 34 -20.74 34.09 -16.99
C LEU A 34 -20.63 33.56 -18.42
N VAL A 35 -19.55 32.83 -18.74
CA VAL A 35 -19.38 32.21 -20.06
C VAL A 35 -20.48 31.17 -20.32
N MET A 36 -20.77 30.31 -19.34
CA MET A 36 -21.87 29.34 -19.48
C MET A 36 -23.24 30.02 -19.56
N ALA A 37 -23.47 31.07 -18.76
CA ALA A 37 -24.71 31.84 -18.82
C ALA A 37 -24.93 32.49 -20.20
N ASP A 38 -23.87 33.03 -20.81
CA ASP A 38 -23.91 33.58 -22.17
C ASP A 38 -24.25 32.49 -23.21
N GLU A 39 -23.60 31.33 -23.13
CA GLU A 39 -23.88 30.21 -24.03
C GLU A 39 -25.34 29.70 -23.88
N LEU A 40 -25.82 29.53 -22.65
CA LEU A 40 -27.20 29.14 -22.36
C LEU A 40 -28.21 30.18 -22.86
N LYS A 41 -27.90 31.47 -22.73
CA LYS A 41 -28.76 32.56 -23.22
C LYS A 41 -28.79 32.58 -24.76
N ARG A 42 -27.67 32.27 -25.43
CA ARG A 42 -27.61 32.17 -26.89
C ARG A 42 -28.36 30.94 -27.41
N SER A 43 -28.30 29.80 -26.73
CA SER A 43 -29.05 28.60 -27.11
C SER A 43 -30.55 28.69 -26.84
N SER A 44 -30.95 29.55 -25.89
CA SER A 44 -32.33 29.67 -25.43
C SER A 44 -32.67 31.12 -25.12
N ALA A 45 -32.82 31.92 -26.19
CA ALA A 45 -33.03 33.37 -26.10
C ALA A 45 -34.26 33.77 -25.28
N GLU A 46 -35.30 32.94 -25.25
CA GLU A 46 -36.56 33.20 -24.55
C GLU A 46 -36.49 33.04 -23.03
N LEU A 47 -35.45 32.38 -22.49
CA LEU A 47 -35.35 32.16 -21.05
C LEU A 47 -35.05 33.47 -20.30
N PRO A 48 -35.71 33.73 -19.16
CA PRO A 48 -35.39 34.85 -18.27
C PRO A 48 -33.91 34.83 -17.82
N GLU A 49 -33.25 36.00 -17.78
CA GLU A 49 -31.82 36.09 -17.43
C GLU A 49 -31.51 35.61 -16.01
N ASP A 50 -32.43 35.78 -15.07
CA ASP A 50 -32.33 35.28 -13.71
C ASP A 50 -32.39 33.75 -13.64
N LEU A 51 -33.25 33.12 -14.45
CA LEU A 51 -33.30 31.67 -14.59
C LEU A 51 -32.03 31.11 -15.25
N VAL A 52 -31.51 31.79 -16.28
CA VAL A 52 -30.23 31.43 -16.92
C VAL A 52 -29.08 31.52 -15.94
N LEU A 53 -29.01 32.59 -15.14
CA LEU A 53 -27.96 32.78 -14.14
C LEU A 53 -28.08 31.75 -13.01
N MET A 54 -29.27 31.51 -12.48
CA MET A 54 -29.53 30.48 -11.46
C MET A 54 -29.05 29.12 -11.95
N ARG A 55 -29.35 28.80 -13.21
CA ARG A 55 -28.94 27.55 -13.84
C ARG A 55 -27.43 27.44 -14.00
N ALA A 56 -26.78 28.46 -14.55
CA ALA A 56 -25.32 28.48 -14.71
C ALA A 56 -24.60 28.37 -13.35
N LEU A 57 -25.11 29.04 -12.30
CA LEU A 57 -24.59 28.92 -10.94
C LEU A 57 -24.75 27.51 -10.39
N ARG A 58 -25.91 26.87 -10.62
CA ARG A 58 -26.16 25.49 -10.18
C ARG A 58 -25.20 24.51 -10.87
N ASP A 59 -25.21 24.52 -12.20
CA ASP A 59 -24.60 23.47 -13.02
C ASP A 59 -23.05 23.51 -12.95
N ILE A 60 -22.44 24.71 -12.79
CA ILE A 60 -20.96 24.83 -12.62
C ILE A 60 -20.47 24.46 -11.23
N ASN A 61 -21.23 24.79 -10.18
CA ASN A 61 -20.72 24.63 -8.81
C ASN A 61 -21.11 23.27 -8.21
N MET A 62 -22.28 22.72 -8.55
CA MET A 62 -22.78 21.46 -7.97
C MET A 62 -21.84 20.25 -8.14
N PRO A 63 -21.16 20.06 -9.30
CA PRO A 63 -20.22 18.95 -9.45
C PRO A 63 -18.99 19.03 -8.53
N ASN A 64 -18.65 20.22 -8.02
CA ASN A 64 -17.47 20.46 -7.20
C ASN A 64 -17.73 20.32 -5.70
N PHE A 65 -18.97 20.11 -5.25
CA PHE A 65 -19.28 20.03 -3.82
C PHE A 65 -19.31 18.59 -3.29
N VAL A 66 -18.92 18.43 -2.03
CA VAL A 66 -19.10 17.17 -1.29
C VAL A 66 -20.58 16.93 -1.03
N TYR A 67 -20.96 15.67 -0.86
CA TYR A 67 -22.36 15.25 -0.75
C TYR A 67 -23.11 15.97 0.38
N GLU A 68 -22.45 16.19 1.52
CA GLU A 68 -23.00 16.82 2.72
C GLU A 68 -23.34 18.31 2.52
N ASP A 69 -22.63 18.98 1.61
CA ASP A 69 -22.79 20.42 1.34
C ASP A 69 -23.86 20.69 0.26
N VAL A 70 -24.25 19.68 -0.52
CA VAL A 70 -25.24 19.83 -1.61
C VAL A 70 -26.60 20.37 -1.10
N PRO A 71 -27.18 19.89 0.01
CA PRO A 71 -28.43 20.42 0.53
C PRO A 71 -28.33 21.90 0.96
N LEU A 72 -27.21 22.30 1.60
CA LEU A 72 -26.98 23.70 1.98
C LEU A 72 -26.87 24.59 0.75
N PHE A 73 -26.13 24.15 -0.27
CA PHE A 73 -25.99 24.85 -1.53
C PHE A 73 -27.34 25.06 -2.23
N GLN A 74 -28.20 24.02 -2.28
CA GLN A 74 -29.53 24.13 -2.86
C GLN A 74 -30.42 25.11 -2.07
N GLY A 75 -30.31 25.13 -0.74
CA GLY A 75 -30.97 26.13 0.12
C GLY A 75 -30.56 27.55 -0.23
N LEU A 76 -29.25 27.81 -0.35
CA LEU A 76 -28.71 29.11 -0.73
C LEU A 76 -29.23 29.57 -2.10
N ILE A 77 -29.30 28.67 -3.08
CA ILE A 77 -29.86 28.98 -4.41
C ILE A 77 -31.35 29.33 -4.30
N ALA A 78 -32.12 28.57 -3.53
CA ALA A 78 -33.55 28.82 -3.34
C ALA A 78 -33.83 30.18 -2.68
N ASP A 79 -33.02 30.57 -1.69
CA ASP A 79 -33.14 31.86 -1.00
C ASP A 79 -32.83 33.06 -1.90
N LEU A 80 -31.86 32.90 -2.81
CA LEU A 80 -31.44 33.94 -3.76
C LEU A 80 -32.38 34.06 -4.98
N PHE A 81 -33.05 32.98 -5.34
CA PHE A 81 -33.92 32.85 -6.51
C PHE A 81 -35.29 32.25 -6.13
N PRO A 82 -36.08 32.92 -5.26
CA PRO A 82 -37.33 32.38 -4.75
C PRO A 82 -38.36 32.22 -5.87
N GLY A 83 -39.06 31.08 -5.89
CA GLY A 83 -40.15 30.79 -6.85
C GLY A 83 -39.69 30.34 -8.24
N LEU A 84 -38.38 30.31 -8.52
CA LEU A 84 -37.84 29.81 -9.77
C LEU A 84 -37.57 28.30 -9.65
N LYS A 85 -38.19 27.50 -10.52
CA LYS A 85 -37.88 26.06 -10.66
C LYS A 85 -36.92 25.87 -11.81
N CYS A 86 -35.74 25.36 -11.52
CA CYS A 86 -34.75 25.07 -12.54
C CYS A 86 -34.90 23.60 -12.97
N GLU A 87 -35.61 23.36 -14.07
CA GLU A 87 -35.70 22.02 -14.66
C GLU A 87 -34.31 21.56 -15.12
N ARG A 88 -34.02 20.27 -14.91
CA ARG A 88 -32.77 19.67 -15.38
C ARG A 88 -32.89 19.39 -16.87
N VAL A 89 -31.88 19.75 -17.66
CA VAL A 89 -31.87 19.37 -19.07
C VAL A 89 -31.62 17.87 -19.18
N THR A 90 -32.48 17.22 -19.94
CA THR A 90 -32.39 15.80 -20.24
C THR A 90 -31.66 15.60 -21.55
N TYR A 91 -30.68 14.70 -21.56
CA TYR A 91 -29.96 14.34 -22.78
C TYR A 91 -30.41 12.95 -23.21
N SER A 92 -31.66 12.83 -23.68
CA SER A 92 -32.31 11.51 -23.89
C SER A 92 -31.48 10.51 -24.70
N GLN A 93 -30.78 10.95 -25.75
CA GLN A 93 -29.90 10.09 -26.54
C GLN A 93 -28.60 9.71 -25.81
N PHE A 94 -28.01 10.66 -25.07
CA PHE A 94 -26.79 10.44 -24.31
C PHE A 94 -27.06 9.56 -23.08
N ASP A 95 -28.13 9.85 -22.33
CA ASP A 95 -28.58 9.07 -21.17
C ASP A 95 -28.84 7.61 -21.57
N LYS A 96 -29.48 7.39 -22.73
CA LYS A 96 -29.68 6.05 -23.28
C LYS A 96 -28.33 5.37 -23.59
N ALA A 97 -27.43 6.04 -24.29
CA ALA A 97 -26.11 5.49 -24.62
C ALA A 97 -25.27 5.19 -23.37
N VAL A 98 -25.33 6.03 -22.34
CA VAL A 98 -24.67 5.82 -21.05
C VAL A 98 -25.26 4.60 -20.34
N ARG A 99 -26.60 4.49 -20.29
CA ARG A 99 -27.27 3.32 -19.69
C ARG A 99 -26.93 2.02 -20.42
N ASP A 100 -26.94 2.02 -21.75
CA ASP A 100 -26.59 0.86 -22.56
C ASP A 100 -25.12 0.47 -22.33
N THR A 101 -24.23 1.45 -22.25
CA THR A 101 -22.80 1.24 -21.97
C THR A 101 -22.58 0.68 -20.57
N ILE A 102 -23.17 1.31 -19.55
CA ILE A 102 -23.06 0.84 -18.16
C ILE A 102 -23.56 -0.59 -18.08
N THR A 103 -24.73 -0.87 -18.66
CA THR A 103 -25.32 -2.22 -18.67
C THR A 103 -24.40 -3.24 -19.36
N SER A 104 -23.75 -2.86 -20.46
CA SER A 104 -22.80 -3.73 -21.17
C SER A 104 -21.51 -4.00 -20.39
N MET A 105 -21.07 -3.06 -19.56
CA MET A 105 -19.84 -3.18 -18.77
C MET A 105 -20.09 -3.78 -17.39
N HIS A 106 -21.22 -3.44 -16.78
CA HIS A 106 -21.63 -3.69 -15.41
C HIS A 106 -23.13 -4.01 -15.42
N ASN A 107 -23.53 -5.20 -14.98
CA ASN A 107 -24.95 -5.63 -14.98
C ASN A 107 -25.87 -4.82 -14.03
N VAL A 108 -25.43 -3.68 -13.50
CA VAL A 108 -26.14 -2.85 -12.53
C VAL A 108 -26.00 -1.37 -12.89
N ILE A 109 -27.14 -0.70 -12.97
CA ILE A 109 -27.25 0.74 -13.23
C ILE A 109 -27.37 1.46 -11.88
N ASP A 110 -26.49 2.43 -11.64
CA ASP A 110 -26.61 3.40 -10.55
C ASP A 110 -26.98 4.77 -11.14
N GLU A 111 -28.15 5.31 -10.76
CA GLU A 111 -28.62 6.62 -11.22
C GLU A 111 -27.67 7.75 -10.81
N VAL A 112 -27.02 7.63 -9.64
CA VAL A 112 -26.02 8.61 -9.19
C VAL A 112 -24.81 8.60 -10.12
N GLN A 113 -24.41 7.41 -10.60
CA GLN A 113 -23.32 7.27 -11.55
C GLN A 113 -23.67 7.88 -12.90
N ILE A 114 -24.88 7.67 -13.41
CA ILE A 114 -25.36 8.33 -14.64
C ILE A 114 -25.31 9.85 -14.48
N ASP A 115 -25.79 10.36 -13.34
CA ASP A 115 -25.78 11.78 -13.05
C ASP A 115 -24.37 12.37 -13.06
N LYS A 116 -23.39 11.66 -12.51
CA LYS A 116 -21.98 12.06 -12.54
C LYS A 116 -21.39 12.03 -13.96
N VAL A 117 -21.76 11.07 -14.79
CA VAL A 117 -21.33 11.02 -16.20
C VAL A 117 -21.92 12.20 -16.99
N VAL A 118 -23.19 12.56 -16.75
CA VAL A 118 -23.81 13.74 -17.34
C VAL A 118 -23.12 15.03 -16.87
N GLN A 119 -22.84 15.16 -15.57
CA GLN A 119 -22.09 16.31 -15.02
C GLN A 119 -20.70 16.44 -15.66
N LEU A 120 -20.00 15.32 -15.86
CA LEU A 120 -18.72 15.29 -16.55
C LEU A 120 -18.86 15.74 -18.00
N TYR A 121 -19.87 15.23 -18.72
CA TYR A 121 -20.16 15.64 -20.09
C TYR A 121 -20.40 17.15 -20.20
N GLU A 122 -21.27 17.72 -19.36
CA GLU A 122 -21.57 19.16 -19.34
C GLU A 122 -20.32 20.00 -19.01
N THR A 123 -19.49 19.53 -18.07
CA THR A 123 -18.22 20.18 -17.74
C THR A 123 -17.27 20.16 -18.93
N THR A 124 -17.22 19.07 -19.70
CA THR A 124 -16.37 18.98 -20.91
C THR A 124 -16.88 19.78 -22.11
N MET A 125 -18.11 20.31 -22.06
CA MET A 125 -18.59 21.27 -23.06
C MET A 125 -18.01 22.66 -22.80
N THR A 126 -17.87 23.04 -21.53
CA THR A 126 -17.37 24.38 -21.14
C THR A 126 -15.85 24.44 -20.94
N ARG A 127 -15.22 23.32 -20.56
CA ARG A 127 -13.78 23.23 -20.27
C ARG A 127 -13.14 22.08 -21.04
N HIS A 128 -11.95 22.31 -21.60
CA HIS A 128 -11.17 21.24 -22.24
C HIS A 128 -10.30 20.45 -21.25
N SER A 129 -10.16 20.91 -20.01
CA SER A 129 -9.39 20.27 -18.96
C SER A 129 -10.30 20.02 -17.76
N THR A 130 -10.49 18.75 -17.39
CA THR A 130 -11.40 18.34 -16.31
C THR A 130 -10.70 17.37 -15.37
N MET A 131 -11.00 17.46 -14.08
CA MET A 131 -10.47 16.56 -13.06
C MET A 131 -11.62 15.79 -12.42
N VAL A 132 -11.47 14.47 -12.36
CA VAL A 132 -12.35 13.56 -11.64
C VAL A 132 -11.63 13.21 -10.35
N VAL A 133 -12.11 13.79 -9.26
CA VAL A 133 -11.53 13.59 -7.92
C VAL A 133 -12.38 12.56 -7.19
N GLY A 134 -11.74 11.48 -6.75
CA GLY A 134 -12.42 10.41 -6.04
C GLY A 134 -11.50 9.22 -5.79
N PRO A 135 -11.91 8.30 -4.91
CA PRO A 135 -11.07 7.18 -4.53
C PRO A 135 -10.89 6.28 -5.74
N THR A 136 -9.64 5.87 -5.99
CA THR A 136 -9.29 5.02 -7.12
C THR A 136 -10.13 3.75 -7.13
N GLY A 137 -10.81 3.47 -8.25
CA GLY A 137 -11.68 2.29 -8.40
C GLY A 137 -13.17 2.52 -8.15
N GLY A 138 -13.60 3.76 -7.83
CA GLY A 138 -15.03 4.14 -7.69
C GLY A 138 -15.86 4.14 -8.99
N GLY A 139 -15.33 3.64 -10.11
CA GLY A 139 -16.06 3.55 -11.39
C GLY A 139 -15.78 4.69 -12.40
N ASN A 140 -14.65 5.40 -12.27
CA ASN A 140 -14.31 6.57 -13.10
C ASN A 140 -14.02 6.28 -14.60
N ARG A 141 -14.05 5.03 -15.06
CA ARG A 141 -13.72 4.62 -16.44
C ARG A 141 -14.95 4.42 -17.33
N LEU A 142 -15.81 5.43 -17.45
CA LEU A 142 -17.06 5.33 -18.21
C LEU A 142 -17.24 6.48 -19.21
N MET A 143 -16.45 6.48 -20.30
CA MET A 143 -16.81 7.22 -21.51
C MET A 143 -16.55 6.36 -22.75
N ASN A 144 -17.63 5.86 -23.37
CA ASN A 144 -17.60 4.97 -24.53
C ASN A 144 -18.28 5.60 -25.76
N LEU A 145 -17.97 6.87 -26.03
CA LEU A 145 -18.15 7.46 -27.37
C LEU A 145 -16.95 7.02 -28.24
N PRO A 146 -17.04 7.02 -29.59
CA PRO A 146 -15.91 6.74 -30.49
C PRO A 146 -14.82 7.80 -30.33
N THR A 147 -14.01 7.63 -29.30
CA THR A 147 -13.04 8.61 -28.82
C THR A 147 -11.76 7.88 -28.51
N LYS A 148 -10.64 8.38 -29.05
CA LYS A 148 -9.33 7.81 -28.72
C LYS A 148 -8.90 8.34 -27.35
N LEU A 149 -8.79 7.42 -26.39
CA LEU A 149 -8.31 7.66 -25.04
C LEU A 149 -6.84 7.26 -24.95
N TYR A 150 -5.99 8.19 -24.50
CA TYR A 150 -4.58 7.93 -24.19
C TYR A 150 -4.40 8.00 -22.67
N THR A 151 -4.26 6.86 -22.01
CA THR A 151 -4.02 6.79 -20.56
C THR A 151 -2.52 6.91 -20.28
N LEU A 152 -2.14 7.88 -19.46
CA LEU A 152 -0.78 8.14 -19.01
C LEU A 152 -0.79 8.25 -17.49
N ASN A 153 0.15 7.62 -16.81
CA ASN A 153 0.40 7.94 -15.42
C ASN A 153 1.57 8.93 -15.37
N PRO A 154 1.36 10.17 -14.90
CA PRO A 154 2.40 11.20 -14.90
C PRO A 154 3.58 10.87 -13.97
N ARG A 155 3.44 9.88 -13.07
CA ARG A 155 4.50 9.42 -12.17
C ARG A 155 5.32 8.23 -12.71
N ASP A 156 4.85 7.57 -13.77
CA ASP A 156 5.53 6.39 -14.32
C ASP A 156 6.73 6.75 -15.21
N CYS A 157 6.77 8.00 -15.70
CA CYS A 157 7.80 8.50 -16.61
C CYS A 157 8.48 9.75 -16.00
N SER A 158 9.69 10.07 -16.43
CA SER A 158 10.30 11.36 -16.09
C SER A 158 9.50 12.53 -16.71
N VAL A 159 9.52 13.72 -16.09
CA VAL A 159 8.85 14.92 -16.62
C VAL A 159 9.29 15.25 -18.06
N ILE A 160 10.50 14.84 -18.44
CA ILE A 160 11.08 15.09 -19.77
C ILE A 160 10.47 14.15 -20.84
N GLU A 161 10.15 12.91 -20.49
CA GLU A 161 9.59 11.89 -21.41
C GLU A 161 8.07 11.99 -21.58
N LEU A 162 7.36 12.62 -20.65
CA LEU A 162 5.91 12.82 -20.72
C LEU A 162 5.47 13.61 -21.97
N TYR A 163 6.37 14.41 -22.55
CA TYR A 163 6.09 15.29 -23.68
C TYR A 163 6.47 14.64 -25.03
N GLY A 164 5.53 13.90 -25.63
CA GLY A 164 5.68 13.22 -26.93
C GLY A 164 5.39 14.07 -28.20
N PHE A 165 5.23 13.39 -29.34
CA PHE A 165 4.99 14.00 -30.67
C PHE A 165 3.51 14.00 -31.09
N LEU A 166 3.11 15.00 -31.90
CA LEU A 166 1.73 15.23 -32.35
C LEU A 166 1.41 14.48 -33.65
N ASP A 167 0.25 13.83 -33.72
CA ASP A 167 -0.32 13.18 -34.92
C ASP A 167 -1.65 13.86 -35.32
N THR A 168 -1.93 13.96 -36.62
CA THR A 168 -2.77 15.02 -37.23
C THR A 168 -4.24 14.66 -37.55
N THR A 169 -4.86 13.68 -36.90
CA THR A 169 -6.26 13.29 -37.24
C THR A 169 -7.34 14.13 -36.54
N THR A 170 -8.51 14.29 -37.16
CA THR A 170 -9.60 15.21 -36.77
C THR A 170 -10.65 14.69 -35.76
N GLN A 171 -10.50 13.49 -35.18
CA GLN A 171 -11.44 12.97 -34.16
C GLN A 171 -11.22 13.60 -32.78
N ARG A 172 -12.26 13.67 -31.93
CA ARG A 172 -12.13 14.12 -30.53
C ARG A 172 -11.22 13.14 -29.78
N ARG A 173 -10.22 13.66 -29.06
CA ARG A 173 -9.19 12.87 -28.36
C ARG A 173 -9.16 13.26 -26.88
N TYR A 174 -9.15 12.27 -25.99
CA TYR A 174 -8.96 12.48 -24.56
C TYR A 174 -7.56 11.99 -24.16
N ILE A 175 -6.84 12.84 -23.43
CA ILE A 175 -5.60 12.47 -22.75
C ILE A 175 -5.97 12.30 -21.27
N LEU A 176 -5.95 11.06 -20.78
CA LEU A 176 -6.27 10.72 -19.40
C LEU A 176 -4.97 10.60 -18.61
N TYR A 177 -4.82 11.43 -17.59
CA TYR A 177 -3.77 11.34 -16.59
C TYR A 177 -4.30 10.57 -15.38
N ASP A 178 -3.90 9.31 -15.24
CA ASP A 178 -4.31 8.39 -14.16
C ASP A 178 -3.22 8.38 -13.09
N GLY A 179 -3.40 9.16 -12.02
CA GLY A 179 -2.44 9.25 -10.92
C GLY A 179 -2.47 10.58 -10.17
N ASP A 180 -1.98 10.54 -8.93
CA ASP A 180 -1.98 11.70 -8.05
C ASP A 180 -1.12 12.85 -8.58
N VAL A 181 -1.66 14.05 -8.39
CA VAL A 181 -1.08 15.26 -8.93
C VAL A 181 -0.06 15.87 -7.97
N ASP A 182 1.07 16.29 -8.53
CA ASP A 182 2.15 16.97 -7.81
C ASP A 182 2.24 18.43 -8.32
N ALA A 183 2.54 19.36 -7.41
CA ALA A 183 2.73 20.77 -7.71
C ALA A 183 3.77 20.99 -8.82
N LEU A 184 4.84 20.19 -8.85
CA LEU A 184 5.97 20.41 -9.77
C LEU A 184 5.57 20.28 -11.26
N TRP A 185 4.71 19.32 -11.60
CA TRP A 185 4.29 19.12 -12.99
C TRP A 185 3.01 19.87 -13.33
N ILE A 186 2.11 20.12 -12.35
CA ILE A 186 0.93 20.96 -12.60
C ILE A 186 1.31 22.39 -12.95
N GLU A 187 2.34 22.95 -12.32
CA GLU A 187 2.76 24.33 -12.57
C GLU A 187 3.12 24.56 -14.04
N ASN A 188 3.81 23.59 -14.64
CA ASN A 188 4.16 23.61 -16.07
C ASN A 188 2.95 23.37 -16.99
N MET A 189 1.87 22.78 -16.48
CA MET A 189 0.65 22.47 -17.24
C MET A 189 -0.43 23.57 -17.16
N ASN A 190 -0.32 24.52 -16.21
CA ASN A 190 -1.34 25.57 -16.02
C ASN A 190 -1.68 26.33 -17.31
N SER A 191 -0.66 26.68 -18.11
CA SER A 191 -0.86 27.43 -19.36
C SER A 191 -1.62 26.65 -20.45
N VAL A 192 -1.55 25.31 -20.43
CA VAL A 192 -2.32 24.46 -21.35
C VAL A 192 -3.68 24.08 -20.80
N MET A 193 -3.85 24.07 -19.47
CA MET A 193 -5.14 23.84 -18.81
C MET A 193 -6.07 25.06 -18.86
N ASP A 194 -5.52 26.27 -18.85
CA ASP A 194 -6.26 27.53 -19.01
C ASP A 194 -6.72 27.77 -20.47
N ASP A 195 -7.54 28.80 -20.69
CA ASP A 195 -8.09 29.22 -21.99
C ASP A 195 -7.02 29.39 -23.09
N ASN A 196 -5.76 29.60 -22.70
CA ASN A 196 -4.63 29.79 -23.61
C ASN A 196 -4.32 28.52 -24.42
N LYS A 197 -4.64 27.32 -23.91
CA LYS A 197 -4.39 26.02 -24.56
C LYS A 197 -2.95 25.90 -25.09
N LEU A 198 -1.98 26.46 -24.38
CA LEU A 198 -0.59 26.56 -24.85
C LEU A 198 0.35 25.90 -23.85
N LEU A 199 0.96 24.80 -24.28
CA LEU A 199 1.99 24.09 -23.53
C LEU A 199 3.36 24.68 -23.88
N THR A 200 4.13 25.06 -22.87
CA THR A 200 5.53 25.51 -23.04
C THR A 200 6.45 24.44 -22.51
N LEU A 201 7.26 23.86 -23.41
CA LEU A 201 8.25 22.84 -23.06
C LEU A 201 9.51 23.48 -22.46
N ALA A 202 10.28 22.70 -21.70
CA ALA A 202 11.54 23.16 -21.07
C ALA A 202 12.58 23.69 -22.07
N ASN A 203 12.53 23.24 -23.33
CA ASN A 203 13.36 23.74 -24.42
C ASN A 203 12.83 25.04 -25.07
N GLY A 204 11.78 25.66 -24.51
CA GLY A 204 11.15 26.87 -25.01
C GLY A 204 10.15 26.66 -26.16
N LYS A 205 10.00 25.43 -26.67
CA LYS A 205 9.02 25.13 -27.74
C LYS A 205 7.61 25.27 -27.20
N ARG A 206 6.76 25.96 -27.96
CA ARG A 206 5.35 26.20 -27.63
C ARG A 206 4.46 25.33 -28.49
N ILE A 207 3.61 24.52 -27.87
CA ILE A 207 2.66 23.62 -28.53
C ILE A 207 1.26 24.05 -28.17
N ARG A 208 0.45 24.40 -29.18
CA ARG A 208 -0.95 24.77 -28.97
C ARG A 208 -1.83 23.52 -29.07
N LEU A 209 -2.60 23.27 -28.02
CA LEU A 209 -3.58 22.20 -27.97
C LEU A 209 -4.74 22.53 -28.92
N GLN A 210 -5.08 21.57 -29.78
CA GLN A 210 -6.17 21.71 -30.74
C GLN A 210 -7.53 21.62 -30.04
N ASN A 211 -8.57 22.24 -30.62
CA ASN A 211 -9.89 22.29 -30.00
C ASN A 211 -10.58 20.92 -29.84
N HIS A 212 -10.17 19.92 -30.61
CA HIS A 212 -10.69 18.55 -30.51
C HIS A 212 -9.98 17.71 -29.43
N CYS A 213 -8.94 18.23 -28.79
CA CYS A 213 -8.24 17.54 -27.70
C CYS A 213 -8.76 18.02 -26.34
N ALA A 214 -9.01 17.08 -25.44
CA ALA A 214 -9.37 17.33 -24.05
C ALA A 214 -8.43 16.56 -23.10
N MET A 215 -8.23 17.11 -21.91
CA MET A 215 -7.42 16.51 -20.84
C MET A 215 -8.34 16.11 -19.70
N LEU A 216 -8.17 14.89 -19.20
CA LEU A 216 -8.88 14.34 -18.07
C LEU A 216 -7.86 13.92 -17.02
N PHE A 217 -8.09 14.28 -15.75
CA PHE A 217 -7.22 13.90 -14.64
C PHE A 217 -8.02 13.02 -13.67
N GLU A 218 -7.54 11.82 -13.39
CA GLU A 218 -8.08 10.94 -12.34
C GLU A 218 -7.16 11.04 -11.12
N VAL A 219 -7.68 11.55 -10.01
CA VAL A 219 -6.89 11.88 -8.81
C VAL A 219 -7.52 11.24 -7.58
N GLY A 220 -6.71 10.55 -6.78
CA GLY A 220 -7.17 9.69 -5.69
C GLY A 220 -7.65 10.43 -4.45
N ASP A 221 -7.16 11.66 -4.18
CA ASP A 221 -7.41 12.32 -2.89
C ASP A 221 -7.83 13.81 -2.96
N LEU A 222 -8.91 14.09 -2.21
CA LEU A 222 -9.15 15.30 -1.40
C LEU A 222 -10.18 14.96 -0.30
N GLN A 223 -9.74 14.13 0.63
CA GLN A 223 -10.20 13.82 2.00
C GLN A 223 -11.65 13.35 2.25
N PHE A 224 -12.57 13.48 1.30
CA PHE A 224 -13.97 13.11 1.50
C PHE A 224 -14.56 12.51 0.23
N ALA A 225 -14.43 11.18 0.11
CA ALA A 225 -15.08 10.42 -0.94
C ALA A 225 -16.25 9.59 -0.39
N SER A 226 -17.41 9.71 -1.01
CA SER A 226 -18.63 8.96 -0.69
C SER A 226 -18.46 7.44 -0.84
N SER A 227 -19.27 6.67 -0.13
CA SER A 227 -19.18 5.21 0.04
C SER A 227 -19.38 4.39 -1.24
N ALA A 228 -18.34 4.24 -2.06
CA ALA A 228 -18.30 3.31 -3.22
C ALA A 228 -18.31 1.81 -2.84
N THR A 229 -18.56 1.51 -1.56
CA THR A 229 -18.54 0.18 -0.93
C THR A 229 -19.56 -0.79 -1.54
N LYS A 230 -20.84 -0.38 -1.60
CA LYS A 230 -21.94 -1.25 -2.05
C LYS A 230 -21.92 -1.51 -3.57
N PRO A 231 -21.63 -0.54 -4.44
CA PRO A 231 -21.54 -0.76 -5.89
C PRO A 231 -20.50 -1.81 -6.30
N TYR A 232 -19.33 -1.84 -5.66
CA TYR A 232 -18.28 -2.81 -5.98
C TYR A 232 -18.69 -4.24 -5.63
N TRP A 233 -19.23 -4.45 -4.42
CA TRP A 233 -19.72 -5.76 -3.99
C TRP A 233 -20.83 -6.28 -4.90
N VAL A 234 -21.81 -5.43 -5.20
CA VAL A 234 -22.94 -5.77 -6.07
C VAL A 234 -22.47 -6.14 -7.48
N LYS A 235 -21.50 -5.41 -8.03
CA LYS A 235 -20.87 -5.76 -9.31
C LYS A 235 -20.21 -7.13 -9.27
N TRP A 236 -19.43 -7.41 -8.23
CA TRP A 236 -18.77 -8.71 -8.10
C TRP A 236 -19.76 -9.85 -7.87
N SER A 237 -20.77 -9.66 -7.03
CA SER A 237 -21.76 -10.71 -6.73
C SER A 237 -22.66 -11.02 -7.93
N THR A 238 -22.93 -10.05 -8.80
CA THR A 238 -23.70 -10.25 -10.04
C THR A 238 -22.93 -11.00 -11.12
N MET A 239 -21.60 -11.03 -11.08
CA MET A 239 -20.77 -11.86 -11.96
C MET A 239 -20.82 -13.36 -11.60
N ARG A 240 -21.33 -13.72 -10.42
CA ARG A 240 -21.51 -15.13 -10.02
C ARG A 240 -22.70 -15.74 -10.76
N GLU A 241 -22.48 -16.91 -11.36
CA GLU A 241 -23.50 -17.64 -12.13
C GLU A 241 -24.59 -18.26 -11.24
N LYS A 242 -24.20 -18.83 -10.09
CA LYS A 242 -25.10 -19.55 -9.17
C LYS A 242 -25.95 -18.58 -8.35
N LYS A 243 -27.27 -18.60 -8.57
CA LYS A 243 -28.23 -17.71 -7.88
C LYS A 243 -28.29 -17.94 -6.36
N GLU A 244 -28.23 -19.19 -5.92
CA GLU A 244 -28.26 -19.58 -4.50
C GLU A 244 -27.01 -19.08 -3.76
N GLU A 245 -25.84 -19.30 -4.35
CA GLU A 245 -24.57 -18.78 -3.85
C GLU A 245 -24.61 -17.26 -3.71
N ARG A 246 -25.07 -16.56 -4.76
CA ARG A 246 -25.21 -15.10 -4.73
C ARG A 246 -26.13 -14.62 -3.61
N ALA A 247 -27.26 -15.29 -3.40
CA ALA A 247 -28.20 -14.95 -2.33
C ALA A 247 -27.57 -15.16 -0.94
N CYS A 248 -26.86 -16.28 -0.75
CA CYS A 248 -26.18 -16.59 0.50
C CYS A 248 -25.06 -15.58 0.80
N LEU A 249 -24.18 -15.31 -0.17
CA LEU A 249 -23.09 -14.33 -0.04
C LEU A 249 -23.61 -12.92 0.25
N ASN A 250 -24.71 -12.49 -0.38
CA ASN A 250 -25.31 -11.18 -0.10
C ASN A 250 -25.83 -11.07 1.34
N ARG A 251 -26.45 -12.14 1.86
CA ARG A 251 -26.89 -12.19 3.26
C ARG A 251 -25.70 -12.12 4.24
N LEU A 252 -24.62 -12.85 3.95
CA LEU A 252 -23.40 -12.80 4.75
C LEU A 252 -22.73 -11.42 4.69
N TYR A 253 -22.72 -10.79 3.51
CA TYR A 253 -22.19 -9.44 3.35
C TYR A 253 -22.92 -8.42 4.23
N GLU A 254 -24.25 -8.35 4.14
CA GLU A 254 -25.05 -7.41 4.94
C GLU A 254 -24.92 -7.70 6.46
N LYS A 255 -24.72 -8.97 6.84
CA LYS A 255 -24.49 -9.38 8.23
C LYS A 255 -23.14 -8.91 8.78
N TYR A 256 -22.05 -9.07 8.02
CA TYR A 256 -20.69 -8.88 8.54
C TYR A 256 -20.02 -7.58 8.11
N VAL A 257 -20.13 -7.20 6.84
CA VAL A 257 -19.23 -6.19 6.25
C VAL A 257 -19.54 -4.77 6.74
N PRO A 258 -20.79 -4.26 6.70
CA PRO A 258 -21.07 -2.91 7.18
C PRO A 258 -20.70 -2.69 8.66
N PRO A 259 -21.09 -3.58 9.61
CA PRO A 259 -20.72 -3.40 11.01
C PRO A 259 -19.21 -3.44 11.25
N LEU A 260 -18.48 -4.34 10.57
CA LEU A 260 -17.03 -4.45 10.72
C LEU A 260 -16.29 -3.26 10.13
N ILE A 261 -16.75 -2.73 9.00
CA ILE A 261 -16.18 -1.52 8.39
C ILE A 261 -16.40 -0.29 9.29
N SER A 262 -17.61 -0.08 9.81
CA SER A 262 -17.89 1.00 10.75
C SER A 262 -17.05 0.89 12.02
N LEU A 263 -16.83 -0.33 12.54
CA LEU A 263 -15.90 -0.55 13.64
C LEU A 263 -14.47 -0.13 13.27
N ILE A 264 -13.96 -0.52 12.10
CA ILE A 264 -12.58 -0.25 11.71
C ILE A 264 -12.34 1.24 11.45
N LEU A 265 -13.21 1.90 10.68
CA LEU A 265 -13.00 3.28 10.24
C LEU A 265 -13.59 4.33 11.19
N GLU A 266 -14.77 4.06 11.73
CA GLU A 266 -15.55 5.03 12.52
C GLU A 266 -15.44 4.74 14.02
N GLY A 267 -15.06 3.51 14.41
CA GLY A 267 -15.03 3.08 15.80
C GLY A 267 -16.41 2.80 16.38
N THR A 268 -17.44 2.62 15.55
CA THR A 268 -18.83 2.48 16.00
C THR A 268 -19.21 1.01 16.17
N ILE A 269 -19.77 0.67 17.35
CA ILE A 269 -20.34 -0.66 17.65
C ILE A 269 -21.79 -0.47 18.09
N ASP A 270 -22.75 -1.06 17.37
CA ASP A 270 -24.18 -0.99 17.69
C ASP A 270 -24.69 0.44 17.96
N GLY A 271 -24.19 1.41 17.19
CA GLY A 271 -24.54 2.84 17.33
C GLY A 271 -23.83 3.57 18.47
N LYS A 272 -22.97 2.91 19.26
CA LYS A 272 -22.12 3.56 20.26
C LYS A 272 -20.79 3.95 19.63
N GLN A 273 -20.41 5.22 19.84
CA GLN A 273 -19.14 5.76 19.40
C GLN A 273 -18.00 5.28 20.30
N GLY A 274 -17.07 4.51 19.74
CA GLY A 274 -15.81 4.12 20.36
C GLY A 274 -14.61 4.71 19.62
N GLU A 275 -13.44 4.11 19.87
CA GLU A 275 -12.21 4.46 19.16
C GLU A 275 -12.08 3.64 17.87
N LYS A 276 -11.65 4.30 16.78
CA LYS A 276 -11.34 3.63 15.52
C LYS A 276 -10.22 2.61 15.69
N LEU A 277 -10.33 1.47 15.02
CA LEU A 277 -9.30 0.44 15.11
C LEU A 277 -8.00 0.90 14.45
N LYS A 278 -6.89 0.69 15.15
CA LYS A 278 -5.57 1.06 14.66
C LYS A 278 -5.11 0.11 13.56
N GLN A 279 -4.88 0.66 12.38
CA GLN A 279 -4.38 -0.04 11.21
C GLN A 279 -2.86 0.15 11.04
N ILE A 280 -2.19 -0.92 10.62
CA ILE A 280 -0.81 -0.93 10.13
C ILE A 280 -0.71 0.01 8.93
N ILE A 281 -1.62 -0.11 7.95
CA ILE A 281 -1.70 0.80 6.81
C ILE A 281 -3.12 1.29 6.65
N PRO A 282 -3.33 2.59 6.39
CA PRO A 282 -4.65 3.11 6.13
C PRO A 282 -5.21 2.45 4.87
N LEU A 283 -6.26 1.67 5.02
CA LEU A 283 -7.04 1.14 3.91
C LEU A 283 -8.38 1.88 3.82
N THR A 284 -8.81 2.15 2.58
CA THR A 284 -10.16 2.65 2.34
C THR A 284 -11.17 1.50 2.38
N ASN A 285 -12.45 1.85 2.53
CA ASN A 285 -13.57 0.91 2.41
C ASN A 285 -13.53 0.11 1.11
N LEU A 286 -13.19 0.77 0.00
CA LEU A 286 -13.10 0.11 -1.30
C LEU A 286 -11.94 -0.88 -1.35
N ASN A 287 -10.79 -0.57 -0.74
CA ASN A 287 -9.67 -1.51 -0.69
C ASN A 287 -10.02 -2.75 0.13
N MET A 288 -10.65 -2.57 1.29
CA MET A 288 -11.09 -3.69 2.14
C MET A 288 -12.08 -4.60 1.40
N ASN A 289 -13.07 -4.03 0.70
CA ASN A 289 -14.02 -4.81 -0.08
C ASN A 289 -13.40 -5.48 -1.31
N SER A 290 -12.50 -4.80 -2.00
CA SER A 290 -11.77 -5.37 -3.13
C SER A 290 -10.96 -6.59 -2.68
N GLN A 291 -10.27 -6.48 -1.55
CA GLN A 291 -9.53 -7.59 -0.94
C GLN A 291 -10.46 -8.74 -0.54
N LEU A 292 -11.62 -8.45 0.08
CA LEU A 292 -12.61 -9.45 0.44
C LEU A 292 -13.09 -10.23 -0.80
N CYS A 293 -13.43 -9.54 -1.89
CA CYS A 293 -13.84 -10.16 -3.15
C CYS A 293 -12.75 -11.06 -3.73
N TYR A 294 -11.49 -10.62 -3.75
CA TYR A 294 -10.37 -11.44 -4.24
C TYR A 294 -10.13 -12.67 -3.36
N MET A 295 -10.26 -12.53 -2.04
CA MET A 295 -10.14 -13.66 -1.12
C MET A 295 -11.25 -14.68 -1.34
N LEU A 296 -12.50 -14.22 -1.46
CA LEU A 296 -13.65 -15.09 -1.75
C LEU A 296 -13.53 -15.77 -3.12
N GLU A 297 -13.07 -15.05 -4.15
CA GLU A 297 -12.77 -15.62 -5.48
C GLU A 297 -11.75 -16.76 -5.36
N SER A 298 -10.65 -16.54 -4.63
CA SER A 298 -9.64 -17.58 -4.44
C SER A 298 -10.12 -18.81 -3.66
N LEU A 299 -10.97 -18.61 -2.66
CA LEU A 299 -11.48 -19.67 -1.78
C LEU A 299 -12.60 -20.48 -2.44
N LEU A 300 -13.40 -19.85 -3.30
CA LEU A 300 -14.55 -20.46 -3.96
C LEU A 300 -14.21 -21.02 -5.35
N LEU A 301 -13.06 -20.65 -5.94
CA LEU A 301 -12.56 -21.18 -7.20
C LEU A 301 -12.66 -22.72 -7.35
N PRO A 302 -12.34 -23.55 -6.33
CA PRO A 302 -12.48 -25.00 -6.44
C PRO A 302 -13.91 -25.50 -6.66
N TYR A 303 -14.92 -24.70 -6.29
CA TYR A 303 -16.34 -25.05 -6.33
C TYR A 303 -17.12 -24.34 -7.45
N GLU A 304 -16.44 -23.52 -8.27
CA GLU A 304 -17.09 -22.88 -9.43
C GLU A 304 -17.55 -23.95 -10.45
N ASN A 305 -16.75 -25.00 -10.65
CA ASN A 305 -17.02 -26.07 -11.63
C ASN A 305 -17.77 -27.29 -11.06
N THR A 306 -18.10 -27.30 -9.76
CA THR A 306 -18.88 -28.40 -9.16
C THR A 306 -20.37 -28.15 -9.31
N THR A 307 -21.15 -29.19 -9.62
CA THR A 307 -22.63 -29.11 -9.66
C THR A 307 -23.23 -28.87 -8.27
N ASP A 308 -22.52 -29.30 -7.22
CA ASP A 308 -23.01 -29.19 -5.86
C ASP A 308 -22.78 -27.77 -5.33
N SER A 309 -23.88 -27.14 -4.87
CA SER A 309 -23.80 -25.93 -4.06
C SER A 309 -23.36 -26.30 -2.64
N LEU A 310 -22.47 -25.51 -2.07
CA LEU A 310 -22.10 -25.68 -0.67
C LEU A 310 -23.31 -25.39 0.22
N ILE A 311 -23.39 -26.05 1.37
CA ILE A 311 -24.38 -25.69 2.39
C ILE A 311 -24.02 -24.35 3.04
N ASP A 312 -25.03 -23.60 3.47
CA ASP A 312 -24.89 -22.27 4.08
C ASP A 312 -23.80 -22.15 5.16
N PRO A 313 -23.64 -23.10 6.11
CA PRO A 313 -22.60 -23.01 7.12
C PRO A 313 -21.18 -23.03 6.55
N ILE A 314 -20.96 -23.76 5.45
CA ILE A 314 -19.64 -23.83 4.80
C ILE A 314 -19.33 -22.51 4.09
N TYR A 315 -20.33 -21.89 3.43
CA TYR A 315 -20.17 -20.54 2.89
C TYR A 315 -19.82 -19.53 3.97
N GLU A 316 -20.49 -19.60 5.13
CA GLU A 316 -20.19 -18.72 6.26
C GLU A 316 -18.76 -18.93 6.78
N CYS A 317 -18.26 -20.17 6.87
CA CYS A 317 -16.86 -20.45 7.23
C CYS A 317 -15.87 -19.82 6.23
N TYR A 318 -16.06 -20.02 4.92
CA TYR A 318 -15.19 -19.39 3.91
C TYR A 318 -15.29 -17.87 3.94
N PHE A 319 -16.47 -17.32 4.21
CA PHE A 319 -16.69 -15.89 4.31
C PHE A 319 -15.94 -15.29 5.50
N ILE A 320 -16.04 -15.91 6.67
CA ILE A 320 -15.31 -15.50 7.87
C ILE A 320 -13.80 -15.59 7.63
N GLN A 321 -13.32 -16.67 7.00
CA GLN A 321 -11.92 -16.81 6.64
C GLN A 321 -11.45 -15.68 5.71
N ALA A 322 -12.28 -15.30 4.73
CA ALA A 322 -12.00 -14.19 3.83
C ALA A 322 -11.98 -12.84 4.56
N LEU A 323 -12.85 -12.62 5.55
CA LEU A 323 -12.87 -11.40 6.38
C LEU A 323 -11.55 -11.20 7.14
N TYR A 324 -11.02 -12.26 7.75
CA TYR A 324 -9.73 -12.20 8.45
C TYR A 324 -8.56 -11.85 7.52
N TRP A 325 -8.55 -12.39 6.30
CA TRP A 325 -7.49 -12.16 5.31
C TRP A 325 -7.70 -10.89 4.46
N SER A 326 -8.78 -10.15 4.68
CA SER A 326 -9.05 -8.88 3.99
C SER A 326 -9.14 -7.72 4.99
N LEU A 327 -10.25 -7.58 5.71
CA LEU A 327 -10.47 -6.50 6.68
C LEU A 327 -9.54 -6.62 7.89
N GLY A 328 -9.31 -7.84 8.37
CA GLY A 328 -8.52 -8.08 9.59
C GLY A 328 -6.99 -7.97 9.41
N VAL A 329 -6.49 -8.14 8.19
CA VAL A 329 -5.04 -8.28 7.94
C VAL A 329 -4.27 -6.98 8.20
N SER A 330 -4.90 -5.83 7.90
CA SER A 330 -4.29 -4.51 8.09
C SER A 330 -4.31 -4.05 9.55
N LEU A 331 -5.02 -4.73 10.45
CA LEU A 331 -5.15 -4.33 11.84
C LEU A 331 -3.89 -4.65 12.65
N THR A 332 -3.59 -3.81 13.64
CA THR A 332 -2.58 -4.08 14.66
C THR A 332 -3.02 -5.25 15.55
N GLU A 333 -2.09 -5.87 16.28
CA GLU A 333 -2.38 -7.06 17.11
C GLU A 333 -3.49 -6.80 18.14
N LEU A 334 -3.43 -5.68 18.87
CA LEU A 334 -4.48 -5.28 19.81
C LEU A 334 -5.83 -5.02 19.12
N ALA A 335 -5.80 -4.39 17.93
CA ALA A 335 -7.02 -4.16 17.16
C ALA A 335 -7.63 -5.46 16.60
N ARG A 336 -6.80 -6.47 16.29
CA ARG A 336 -7.27 -7.79 15.84
C ARG A 336 -8.05 -8.52 16.91
N GLU A 337 -7.70 -8.37 18.20
CA GLU A 337 -8.46 -8.97 19.29
C GLU A 337 -9.88 -8.39 19.39
N ILE A 338 -10.02 -7.07 19.23
CA ILE A 338 -11.33 -6.39 19.23
C ILE A 338 -12.14 -6.83 18.00
N PHE A 339 -11.49 -6.87 16.83
CA PHE A 339 -12.11 -7.35 15.59
C PHE A 339 -12.59 -8.81 15.71
N ASP A 340 -11.75 -9.70 16.25
CA ASP A 340 -12.09 -11.12 16.47
C ASP A 340 -13.31 -11.28 17.38
N LYS A 341 -13.38 -10.52 18.48
CA LYS A 341 -14.55 -10.50 19.36
C LYS A 341 -15.82 -10.10 18.61
N GLN A 342 -15.75 -9.08 17.76
CA GLN A 342 -16.90 -8.64 16.97
C GLN A 342 -17.32 -9.68 15.92
N VAL A 343 -16.36 -10.32 15.24
CA VAL A 343 -16.65 -11.40 14.28
C VAL A 343 -17.29 -12.60 14.98
N LYS A 344 -16.78 -13.00 16.16
CA LYS A 344 -17.35 -14.08 16.98
C LYS A 344 -18.76 -13.74 17.46
N TYR A 345 -19.00 -12.50 17.87
CA TYR A 345 -20.34 -12.01 18.23
C TYR A 345 -21.31 -12.11 17.06
N LEU A 346 -20.95 -11.58 15.88
CA LEU A 346 -21.79 -11.62 14.68
C LEU A 346 -22.04 -13.05 14.19
N SER A 347 -21.04 -13.93 14.29
CA SER A 347 -21.16 -15.34 13.90
C SER A 347 -21.84 -16.24 14.93
N SER A 348 -22.16 -15.71 16.12
CA SER A 348 -22.69 -16.50 17.24
C SER A 348 -21.78 -17.67 17.63
N MET A 349 -20.45 -17.53 17.44
CA MET A 349 -19.48 -18.52 17.88
C MET A 349 -19.23 -18.40 19.38
N ASN A 350 -19.19 -19.55 20.07
CA ASN A 350 -18.83 -19.58 21.49
C ASN A 350 -17.38 -19.09 21.66
N SER A 351 -17.20 -18.08 22.51
CA SER A 351 -15.88 -17.68 22.99
C SER A 351 -15.30 -18.81 23.84
N THR A 352 -14.51 -19.68 23.22
CA THR A 352 -13.65 -20.60 23.95
C THR A 352 -12.43 -19.82 24.44
N ASP A 353 -12.10 -19.97 25.72
CA ASP A 353 -10.80 -19.51 26.24
C ASP A 353 -9.72 -20.29 25.51
N GLU A 354 -9.06 -19.66 24.54
CA GLU A 354 -7.84 -20.21 23.97
C GLU A 354 -6.79 -20.19 25.08
N GLY A 355 -6.44 -21.37 25.59
CA GLY A 355 -5.20 -21.55 26.36
C GLY A 355 -4.01 -21.01 25.56
N PRO A 356 -2.89 -20.65 26.22
CA PRO A 356 -1.78 -19.97 25.58
C PRO A 356 -1.24 -20.82 24.42
N THR A 357 -1.68 -20.53 23.20
CA THR A 357 -1.12 -21.10 21.99
C THR A 357 0.24 -20.45 21.84
N GLY A 358 1.29 -21.20 22.17
CA GLY A 358 2.66 -20.78 21.88
C GLY A 358 2.71 -20.40 20.39
N GLN A 359 2.91 -19.12 20.10
CA GLN A 359 3.14 -18.61 18.75
C GLN A 359 4.44 -19.23 18.22
N ALA A 360 4.37 -20.47 17.77
CA ALA A 360 5.45 -21.10 17.04
C ALA A 360 5.52 -20.38 15.68
N LYS A 361 6.61 -19.64 15.44
CA LYS A 361 6.89 -18.90 14.20
C LYS A 361 6.72 -19.74 12.91
N SER A 362 6.68 -21.07 13.02
CA SER A 362 6.37 -22.00 11.93
C SER A 362 4.94 -21.87 11.40
N VAL A 363 3.94 -21.60 12.25
CA VAL A 363 2.53 -21.58 11.83
C VAL A 363 2.23 -20.40 10.91
N ASP A 364 2.77 -19.22 11.21
CA ASP A 364 2.58 -18.03 10.37
C ASP A 364 3.26 -18.15 9.00
N THR A 365 4.37 -18.89 8.94
CA THR A 365 5.04 -19.21 7.68
C THR A 365 4.16 -20.11 6.81
N ILE A 366 3.51 -21.12 7.41
CA ILE A 366 2.58 -22.02 6.70
C ILE A 366 1.37 -21.24 6.18
N ARG A 367 0.77 -20.38 7.01
CA ARG A 367 -0.35 -19.51 6.62
C ARG A 367 0.01 -18.56 5.47
N SER A 368 1.21 -17.98 5.53
CA SER A 368 1.73 -17.09 4.49
C SER A 368 1.96 -17.82 3.16
N ASP A 369 2.54 -19.04 3.19
CA ASP A 369 2.72 -19.89 2.01
C ASP A 369 1.37 -20.27 1.39
N TRP A 370 0.38 -20.60 2.23
CA TRP A 370 -0.99 -20.89 1.79
C TRP A 370 -1.66 -19.68 1.10
N LEU A 371 -1.51 -18.48 1.67
CA LEU A 371 -2.03 -17.24 1.06
C LEU A 371 -1.37 -16.97 -0.29
N LEU A 372 -0.04 -17.13 -0.38
CA LEU A 372 0.71 -16.97 -1.64
C LEU A 372 0.20 -17.94 -2.72
N GLN A 373 -0.09 -19.20 -2.36
CA GLN A 373 -0.66 -20.18 -3.27
C GLN A 373 -2.04 -19.75 -3.80
N LEU A 374 -2.92 -19.24 -2.92
CA LEU A 374 -4.26 -18.77 -3.31
C LEU A 374 -4.17 -17.60 -4.29
N CYS A 375 -3.39 -16.57 -3.96
CA CYS A 375 -3.24 -15.39 -4.81
C CYS A 375 -2.54 -15.71 -6.14
N TYR A 376 -1.60 -16.65 -6.15
CA TYR A 376 -0.96 -17.13 -7.38
C TYR A 376 -1.96 -17.76 -8.35
N LYS A 377 -2.93 -18.55 -7.86
CA LYS A 377 -3.99 -19.18 -8.68
C LYS A 377 -4.87 -18.14 -9.38
N ILE A 378 -5.29 -17.11 -8.66
CA ILE A 378 -6.11 -16.01 -9.21
C ILE A 378 -5.29 -14.91 -9.89
N LYS A 379 -3.97 -15.09 -10.01
CA LYS A 379 -3.03 -14.15 -10.65
C LYS A 379 -3.08 -12.74 -10.04
N ARG A 380 -3.27 -12.64 -8.73
CA ARG A 380 -3.30 -11.35 -8.01
C ARG A 380 -1.98 -11.10 -7.27
N PRO A 381 -1.44 -9.87 -7.34
CA PRO A 381 -0.24 -9.49 -6.59
C PRO A 381 -0.54 -9.44 -5.09
N VAL A 382 0.47 -9.74 -4.27
CA VAL A 382 0.37 -9.73 -2.80
C VAL A 382 1.45 -8.82 -2.24
N LEU A 383 1.08 -8.02 -1.24
CA LEU A 383 2.02 -7.16 -0.50
C LEU A 383 2.25 -7.74 0.90
N PHE A 384 3.48 -8.17 1.18
CA PHE A 384 3.89 -8.64 2.50
C PHE A 384 4.51 -7.51 3.32
N MET A 385 4.03 -7.32 4.54
CA MET A 385 4.41 -6.18 5.37
C MET A 385 4.81 -6.61 6.77
N GLY A 386 5.74 -5.86 7.35
CA GLY A 386 6.18 -6.02 8.74
C GLY A 386 7.65 -5.63 8.90
N GLU A 387 8.21 -5.89 10.08
CA GLU A 387 9.57 -5.49 10.44
C GLU A 387 10.68 -6.11 9.58
N SER A 388 11.80 -5.42 9.47
CA SER A 388 13.01 -5.95 8.84
C SER A 388 13.48 -7.21 9.57
N GLY A 389 13.82 -8.26 8.82
CA GLY A 389 14.26 -9.53 9.40
C GLY A 389 13.13 -10.46 9.86
N ALA A 390 11.84 -10.09 9.74
CA ALA A 390 10.71 -10.97 10.10
C ALA A 390 10.39 -12.06 9.06
N SER A 391 11.41 -12.73 8.51
CA SER A 391 11.34 -13.86 7.56
C SER A 391 10.54 -13.70 6.26
N LYS A 392 9.93 -12.54 5.97
CA LYS A 392 9.15 -12.28 4.74
C LYS A 392 9.84 -12.74 3.46
N THR A 393 11.04 -12.23 3.21
CA THR A 393 11.84 -12.56 2.03
C THR A 393 12.20 -14.05 2.00
N ALA A 394 12.41 -14.69 3.14
CA ALA A 394 12.69 -16.12 3.21
C ALA A 394 11.45 -16.95 2.82
N THR A 395 10.27 -16.58 3.31
CA THR A 395 8.99 -17.24 2.97
C THR A 395 8.65 -17.09 1.49
N ILE A 396 8.78 -15.88 0.94
CA ILE A 396 8.51 -15.62 -0.48
C ILE A 396 9.50 -16.40 -1.35
N ASN A 397 10.80 -16.35 -1.06
CA ASN A 397 11.80 -17.12 -1.81
C ASN A 397 11.59 -18.63 -1.71
N ALA A 398 11.19 -19.14 -0.54
CA ALA A 398 10.86 -20.55 -0.38
C ALA A 398 9.66 -20.97 -1.25
N PHE A 399 8.64 -20.11 -1.37
CA PHE A 399 7.51 -20.33 -2.26
C PHE A 399 7.94 -20.26 -3.74
N LEU A 400 8.68 -19.23 -4.15
CA LEU A 400 9.11 -19.04 -5.53
C LEU A 400 9.98 -20.20 -6.04
N ARG A 401 10.82 -20.80 -5.18
CA ARG A 401 11.61 -21.99 -5.51
C ARG A 401 10.78 -23.24 -5.78
N LYS A 402 9.54 -23.32 -5.27
CA LYS A 402 8.62 -24.46 -5.54
C LYS A 402 7.94 -24.36 -6.91
N LEU A 403 7.98 -23.18 -7.55
CA LEU A 403 7.31 -22.97 -8.83
C LEU A 403 8.08 -23.62 -9.97
N ASN A 404 7.35 -24.15 -10.95
CA ASN A 404 7.97 -24.81 -12.10
C ASN A 404 8.74 -23.77 -12.97
N PRO A 405 10.07 -23.92 -13.16
CA PRO A 405 10.90 -22.99 -13.93
C PRO A 405 10.63 -23.02 -15.45
N ASP A 406 9.99 -24.07 -15.95
CA ASP A 406 9.60 -24.17 -17.36
C ASP A 406 8.40 -23.27 -17.67
N GLN A 407 7.52 -23.08 -16.69
CA GLN A 407 6.30 -22.27 -16.81
C GLN A 407 6.45 -20.87 -16.23
N ASN A 408 7.39 -20.64 -15.31
CA ASN A 408 7.53 -19.39 -14.59
C ASN A 408 8.94 -18.82 -14.73
N LEU A 409 9.03 -17.53 -15.00
CA LEU A 409 10.24 -16.73 -14.94
C LEU A 409 10.14 -15.82 -13.72
N VAL A 410 11.07 -15.95 -12.77
CA VAL A 410 11.10 -15.13 -11.55
C VAL A 410 12.11 -14.00 -11.72
N LEU A 411 11.65 -12.77 -11.55
CA LEU A 411 12.46 -11.55 -11.57
C LEU A 411 12.48 -10.93 -10.17
N ASN A 412 13.66 -10.87 -9.55
CA ASN A 412 13.84 -10.25 -8.24
C ASN A 412 14.37 -8.82 -8.42
N ILE A 413 13.62 -7.83 -7.94
CA ILE A 413 14.01 -6.41 -7.98
C ILE A 413 14.14 -5.90 -6.56
N ASN A 414 15.33 -5.41 -6.22
CA ASN A 414 15.59 -4.79 -4.92
C ASN A 414 15.52 -3.26 -5.05
N PHE A 415 14.58 -2.63 -4.33
CA PHE A 415 14.50 -1.18 -4.25
C PHE A 415 15.41 -0.66 -3.14
N SER A 416 16.21 0.34 -3.50
CA SER A 416 17.03 1.15 -2.60
C SER A 416 16.51 2.58 -2.56
N SER A 417 17.05 3.41 -1.67
CA SER A 417 16.73 4.84 -1.62
C SER A 417 17.11 5.61 -2.90
N ARG A 418 17.88 5.00 -3.82
CA ARG A 418 18.33 5.60 -5.08
C ARG A 418 17.69 4.97 -6.32
N THR A 419 16.80 3.98 -6.15
CA THR A 419 16.17 3.30 -7.29
C THR A 419 15.16 4.24 -7.97
N SER A 420 15.39 4.55 -9.24
CA SER A 420 14.51 5.39 -10.06
C SER A 420 13.54 4.55 -10.91
N SER A 421 12.49 5.17 -11.47
CA SER A 421 11.59 4.51 -12.42
C SER A 421 12.33 3.94 -13.64
N MET A 422 13.36 4.64 -14.11
CA MET A 422 14.21 4.18 -15.21
C MET A 422 14.99 2.91 -14.86
N ASP A 423 15.45 2.75 -13.62
CA ASP A 423 16.16 1.55 -13.18
C ASP A 423 15.23 0.33 -13.15
N VAL A 424 13.97 0.55 -12.75
CA VAL A 424 12.92 -0.47 -12.76
C VAL A 424 12.57 -0.85 -14.19
N GLN A 425 12.34 0.13 -15.07
CA GLN A 425 12.03 -0.10 -16.48
C GLN A 425 13.13 -0.89 -17.18
N ARG A 426 14.40 -0.51 -17.01
CA ARG A 426 15.54 -1.24 -17.59
C ARG A 426 15.61 -2.69 -17.09
N ASN A 427 15.31 -2.92 -15.81
CA ASN A 427 15.23 -4.28 -15.26
C ASN A 427 14.14 -5.10 -15.95
N PHE A 428 12.94 -4.53 -16.13
CA PHE A 428 11.87 -5.19 -16.86
C PHE A 428 12.28 -5.49 -18.31
N GLU A 429 12.73 -4.48 -19.05
CA GLU A 429 13.12 -4.59 -20.47
C GLU A 429 14.23 -5.63 -20.69
N SER A 430 15.16 -5.79 -19.74
CA SER A 430 16.20 -6.82 -19.84
C SER A 430 15.69 -8.26 -19.66
N ASN A 431 14.47 -8.45 -19.12
CA ASN A 431 13.89 -9.76 -18.80
C ASN A 431 12.63 -10.10 -19.60
N VAL A 432 12.16 -9.18 -20.44
CA VAL A 432 10.97 -9.36 -21.28
C VAL A 432 11.31 -9.18 -22.76
N GLU A 433 10.63 -9.91 -23.62
CA GLU A 433 10.78 -9.81 -25.06
C GLU A 433 9.78 -8.80 -25.63
N LYS A 434 10.26 -7.97 -26.55
CA LYS A 434 9.42 -7.07 -27.32
C LYS A 434 8.71 -7.86 -28.42
N ARG A 435 7.38 -7.97 -28.35
CA ARG A 435 6.56 -8.70 -29.33
C ARG A 435 6.06 -7.80 -30.46
N ALA A 436 5.62 -6.59 -30.11
CA ALA A 436 5.11 -5.58 -31.04
C ALA A 436 5.61 -4.19 -30.63
N LYS A 437 5.25 -3.14 -31.37
CA LYS A 437 5.76 -1.76 -31.19
C LYS A 437 5.75 -1.30 -29.72
N ASP A 438 4.68 -1.64 -28.99
CA ASP A 438 4.46 -1.23 -27.58
C ASP A 438 4.05 -2.42 -26.66
N THR A 439 4.33 -3.66 -27.05
CA THR A 439 3.93 -4.85 -26.26
C THR A 439 5.14 -5.65 -25.84
N TYR A 440 5.32 -5.77 -24.53
CA TYR A 440 6.35 -6.57 -23.89
C TYR A 440 5.73 -7.76 -23.18
N GLY A 441 6.44 -8.88 -23.17
CA GLY A 441 6.01 -10.04 -22.40
C GLY A 441 7.16 -10.99 -22.10
N PRO A 442 6.99 -11.92 -21.14
CA PRO A 442 7.95 -12.99 -20.93
C PRO A 442 8.14 -13.83 -22.20
N PRO A 443 9.22 -14.63 -22.26
CA PRO A 443 9.43 -15.62 -23.30
C PRO A 443 8.15 -16.46 -23.56
N PRO A 444 7.89 -16.87 -24.82
CA PRO A 444 6.70 -17.62 -25.18
C PRO A 444 6.49 -18.83 -24.26
N GLY A 445 5.27 -19.01 -23.76
CA GLY A 445 4.92 -20.11 -22.85
C GLY A 445 5.29 -19.89 -21.38
N LYS A 446 6.04 -18.83 -21.03
CA LYS A 446 6.39 -18.51 -19.63
C LYS A 446 5.51 -17.41 -19.04
N LYS A 447 5.33 -17.44 -17.73
CA LYS A 447 4.68 -16.42 -16.90
C LYS A 447 5.75 -15.66 -16.12
N LEU A 448 5.79 -14.34 -16.22
CA LEU A 448 6.68 -13.51 -15.40
C LEU A 448 6.09 -13.34 -14.00
N ILE A 449 6.90 -13.60 -12.97
CA ILE A 449 6.61 -13.33 -11.57
C ILE A 449 7.67 -12.36 -11.09
N VAL A 450 7.24 -11.22 -10.56
CA VAL A 450 8.15 -10.18 -10.08
C VAL A 450 8.08 -10.15 -8.56
N ASP A 451 9.21 -10.38 -7.91
CA ASP A 451 9.39 -10.15 -6.48
C ASP A 451 10.07 -8.78 -6.29
N ILE A 452 9.36 -7.86 -5.65
CA ILE A 452 9.88 -6.52 -5.36
C ILE A 452 10.18 -6.43 -3.87
N CYS A 453 11.46 -6.42 -3.53
CA CYS A 453 11.94 -6.27 -2.17
C CYS A 453 12.44 -4.84 -1.97
N GLY A 454 11.75 -4.03 -1.17
CA GLY A 454 12.12 -2.61 -0.98
C GLY A 454 12.02 -2.17 0.46
N THR A 455 13.06 -1.53 0.98
CA THR A 455 12.99 -0.83 2.26
C THR A 455 12.46 0.58 2.08
N GLN A 456 11.24 0.87 2.54
CA GLN A 456 10.88 2.25 2.95
C GLN A 456 11.61 2.55 4.28
N GLN A 457 12.92 2.75 4.21
CA GLN A 457 13.78 3.03 5.38
C GLN A 457 13.25 4.17 6.27
N PRO A 458 12.69 5.30 5.74
CA PRO A 458 12.24 6.40 6.59
C PRO A 458 10.90 6.14 7.30
N ILE A 459 9.95 5.44 6.65
CA ILE A 459 8.61 5.17 7.20
C ILE A 459 8.64 3.97 8.15
N ALA A 460 9.51 3.00 7.90
CA ALA A 460 9.77 1.89 8.83
C ALA A 460 10.42 2.38 10.13
N LEU A 461 11.30 3.38 10.08
CA LEU A 461 11.91 4.01 11.25
C LEU A 461 10.88 4.77 12.11
N LEU A 462 9.96 5.50 11.47
CA LEU A 462 8.91 6.26 12.15
C LEU A 462 7.80 5.39 12.74
N LYS A 463 7.58 4.18 12.20
CA LYS A 463 6.59 3.24 12.70
C LYS A 463 7.13 2.29 13.78
N LEU A 464 8.43 1.98 13.72
CA LEU A 464 9.15 1.28 14.80
C LEU A 464 9.16 2.10 16.10
N LEU A 465 9.12 3.43 16.00
CA LEU A 465 9.01 4.36 17.13
C LEU A 465 7.65 4.31 17.85
N LEU A 466 6.62 3.71 17.27
CA LEU A 466 5.23 3.84 17.74
C LEU A 466 4.52 2.53 18.06
N GLU A 467 5.09 1.36 17.71
CA GLU A 467 4.39 0.09 17.87
C GLU A 467 5.29 -1.02 18.40
N LYS A 468 4.94 -1.45 19.63
CA LYS A 468 5.13 -2.77 20.25
C LYS A 468 6.28 -2.93 21.26
N GLY A 469 5.85 -3.07 22.51
CA GLY A 469 6.59 -3.82 23.53
C GLY A 469 6.42 -5.33 23.33
N GLY A 470 7.53 -6.06 23.49
CA GLY A 470 7.55 -7.51 23.59
C GLY A 470 8.94 -8.12 23.39
N ILE A 471 9.34 -9.01 24.30
CA ILE A 471 10.66 -9.63 24.55
C ILE A 471 11.57 -8.73 25.40
N SER A 472 11.96 -9.22 26.58
CA SER A 472 12.56 -8.42 27.65
C SER A 472 13.78 -7.59 27.24
N ILE A 473 14.61 -7.97 26.26
CA ILE A 473 15.71 -7.09 25.79
C ILE A 473 15.20 -6.04 24.79
N VAL A 474 14.31 -6.42 23.87
CA VAL A 474 13.72 -5.51 22.86
C VAL A 474 12.84 -4.43 23.51
N LYS A 475 12.12 -4.79 24.58
CA LYS A 475 11.30 -3.86 25.36
C LYS A 475 12.15 -2.90 26.21
N ASP A 476 13.21 -3.43 26.81
CA ASP A 476 14.01 -2.67 27.77
C ASP A 476 15.07 -1.80 27.06
N LEU A 477 15.41 -2.11 25.80
CA LEU A 477 16.37 -1.38 24.96
C LEU A 477 15.77 -0.98 23.60
N PRO A 478 14.76 -0.09 23.59
CA PRO A 478 14.16 0.37 22.34
C PRO A 478 15.13 1.29 21.57
N PRO A 479 15.04 1.33 20.23
CA PRO A 479 15.81 2.27 19.44
C PRO A 479 15.35 3.70 19.71
N THR A 480 16.27 4.54 20.18
CA THR A 480 16.06 5.99 20.35
C THR A 480 16.88 6.76 19.31
N PRO A 481 16.65 8.06 19.09
CA PRO A 481 17.51 8.86 18.22
C PRO A 481 19.00 8.77 18.56
N SER A 482 19.36 8.63 19.85
CA SER A 482 20.74 8.41 20.31
C SER A 482 21.22 6.96 20.22
N LYS A 483 20.30 5.99 20.14
CA LYS A 483 20.54 4.54 20.10
C LYS A 483 19.87 3.89 18.90
N PHE A 484 19.91 4.53 17.73
CA PHE A 484 19.16 4.10 16.55
C PHE A 484 19.58 2.72 16.02
N HIS A 485 20.78 2.25 16.40
CA HIS A 485 21.35 0.95 16.04
C HIS A 485 20.89 -0.20 16.97
N TYR A 486 20.11 0.09 18.02
CA TYR A 486 19.51 -0.90 18.93
C TYR A 486 18.29 -1.56 18.28
N ILE A 487 18.51 -2.15 17.09
CA ILE A 487 17.48 -2.86 16.35
C ILE A 487 17.71 -4.34 16.54
N PHE A 488 16.84 -4.98 17.32
CA PHE A 488 16.90 -6.41 17.60
C PHE A 488 15.78 -7.14 16.86
N ASN A 489 16.13 -8.10 16.01
CA ASN A 489 15.17 -8.88 15.23
C ASN A 489 15.61 -10.34 15.04
N LEU A 490 14.83 -11.12 14.30
CA LEU A 490 15.10 -12.54 14.05
C LEU A 490 16.45 -12.83 13.37
N ARG A 491 17.02 -11.86 12.64
CA ARG A 491 18.36 -11.98 12.05
C ARG A 491 19.44 -12.09 13.12
N ASP A 492 19.22 -11.53 14.30
CA ASP A 492 20.19 -11.59 15.40
C ASP A 492 20.28 -13.00 15.96
N LEU A 493 19.13 -13.67 16.13
CA LEU A 493 19.12 -15.10 16.43
C LEU A 493 19.80 -15.90 15.33
N SER A 494 19.50 -15.62 14.05
CA SER A 494 20.19 -16.31 12.94
C SER A 494 21.71 -16.11 12.96
N ARG A 495 22.21 -14.92 13.32
CA ARG A 495 23.65 -14.65 13.45
C ARG A 495 24.27 -15.42 14.61
N ILE A 496 23.60 -15.49 15.76
CA ILE A 496 24.04 -16.31 16.90
C ILE A 496 24.15 -17.77 16.47
N TYR A 497 23.10 -18.32 15.85
CA TYR A 497 23.11 -19.71 15.37
C TYR A 497 24.17 -19.96 14.29
N ASN A 498 24.38 -19.02 13.36
CA ASN A 498 25.45 -19.14 12.36
C ASN A 498 26.84 -19.21 13.02
N GLY A 499 27.06 -18.43 14.07
CA GLY A 499 28.26 -18.56 14.91
C GLY A 499 28.36 -19.97 15.50
N LEU A 500 27.30 -20.46 16.15
CA LEU A 500 27.29 -21.81 16.76
C LEU A 500 27.58 -22.92 15.75
N VAL A 501 27.06 -22.82 14.52
CA VAL A 501 27.28 -23.80 13.44
C VAL A 501 28.70 -23.77 12.90
N SER A 502 29.47 -22.71 13.16
CA SER A 502 30.89 -22.64 12.80
C SER A 502 31.78 -23.52 13.69
N THR A 503 31.21 -24.14 14.75
CA THR A 503 31.92 -25.04 15.65
C THR A 503 32.04 -26.45 15.07
N THR A 504 33.06 -27.19 15.53
CA THR A 504 33.22 -28.61 15.20
C THR A 504 33.24 -29.47 16.46
N PRO A 505 32.68 -30.70 16.43
CA PRO A 505 32.70 -31.61 17.58
C PRO A 505 34.11 -31.96 18.08
N LYS A 506 35.14 -31.78 17.23
CA LYS A 506 36.55 -31.99 17.61
C LYS A 506 37.04 -30.94 18.60
N ARG A 507 36.59 -29.69 18.49
CA ARG A 507 37.03 -28.54 19.29
C ARG A 507 36.14 -28.28 20.50
N PHE A 508 34.84 -28.51 20.35
CA PHE A 508 33.83 -28.30 21.39
C PHE A 508 33.26 -29.65 21.81
N GLN A 509 33.85 -30.24 22.85
CA GLN A 509 33.53 -31.61 23.29
C GLN A 509 32.59 -31.63 24.49
N THR A 510 32.49 -30.52 25.22
CA THR A 510 31.69 -30.42 26.44
C THR A 510 30.57 -29.39 26.32
N ALA A 511 29.47 -29.62 27.04
CA ALA A 511 28.36 -28.67 27.13
C ALA A 511 28.78 -27.31 27.72
N ALA A 512 29.80 -27.28 28.60
CA ALA A 512 30.34 -26.05 29.17
C ALA A 512 31.04 -25.20 28.09
N GLN A 513 31.87 -25.81 27.24
CA GLN A 513 32.52 -25.12 26.12
C GLN A 513 31.50 -24.60 25.10
N LEU A 514 30.46 -25.38 24.78
CA LEU A 514 29.40 -24.95 23.88
C LEU A 514 28.57 -23.80 24.47
N THR A 515 28.25 -23.86 25.76
CA THR A 515 27.52 -22.78 26.46
C THR A 515 28.36 -21.51 26.59
N ARG A 516 29.67 -21.63 26.81
CA ARG A 516 30.63 -20.51 26.78
C ARG A 516 30.64 -19.82 25.41
N MET A 517 30.68 -20.60 24.34
CA MET A 517 30.66 -20.09 22.97
C MET A 517 29.29 -19.47 22.62
N TRP A 518 28.18 -20.08 23.03
CA TRP A 518 26.85 -19.48 22.92
C TRP A 518 26.76 -18.13 23.62
N ARG A 519 27.29 -18.02 24.84
CA ARG A 519 27.39 -16.75 25.56
C ARG A 519 28.20 -15.73 24.77
N ASN A 520 29.35 -16.12 24.22
CA ASN A 520 30.17 -15.24 23.38
C ASN A 520 29.41 -14.72 22.16
N GLU A 521 28.71 -15.59 21.41
CA GLU A 521 27.92 -15.13 20.26
C GLU A 521 26.77 -14.21 20.67
N CYS A 522 26.14 -14.45 21.83
CA CYS A 522 25.15 -13.54 22.36
C CYS A 522 25.74 -12.17 22.68
N LEU A 523 26.93 -12.12 23.27
CA LEU A 523 27.64 -10.87 23.53
C LEU A 523 28.05 -10.17 22.22
N ARG A 524 28.73 -10.86 21.32
CA ARG A 524 29.16 -10.33 20.01
C ARG A 524 28.00 -9.76 19.20
N VAL A 525 26.86 -10.47 19.19
CA VAL A 525 25.70 -10.03 18.43
C VAL A 525 24.95 -8.93 19.16
N LEU A 526 24.69 -9.04 20.47
CA LEU A 526 23.78 -8.13 21.19
C LEU A 526 24.51 -7.04 21.99
N TYR A 527 25.57 -7.41 22.70
CA TYR A 527 26.31 -6.55 23.64
C TYR A 527 27.22 -5.54 22.94
N ASP A 528 27.90 -5.93 21.87
CA ASP A 528 28.81 -5.03 21.12
C ASP A 528 28.09 -3.85 20.48
N ARG A 529 26.77 -3.98 20.27
CA ARG A 529 25.91 -2.89 19.81
C ARG A 529 25.60 -1.87 20.89
N LEU A 530 25.86 -2.15 22.17
CA LEU A 530 25.45 -1.29 23.28
C LEU A 530 26.53 -0.25 23.58
N ILE A 531 26.10 1.00 23.76
CA ILE A 531 26.98 2.13 24.05
C ILE A 531 27.08 2.45 25.55
N ASP A 532 26.01 2.19 26.31
CA ASP A 532 25.94 2.55 27.72
C ASP A 532 26.33 1.37 28.63
N SER A 533 27.09 1.66 29.68
CA SER A 533 27.48 0.66 30.69
C SER A 533 26.28 0.05 31.43
N GLN A 534 25.20 0.82 31.60
CA GLN A 534 23.96 0.36 32.21
C GLN A 534 23.23 -0.67 31.34
N ASP A 535 23.14 -0.43 30.03
CA ASP A 535 22.51 -1.36 29.08
C ASP A 535 23.32 -2.66 28.98
N ARG A 536 24.64 -2.52 28.91
CA ARG A 536 25.60 -3.63 28.92
C ARG A 536 25.43 -4.52 30.16
N LYS A 537 25.36 -3.91 31.34
CA LYS A 537 25.12 -4.63 32.59
C LYS A 537 23.76 -5.33 32.60
N MET A 538 22.71 -4.70 32.06
CA MET A 538 21.39 -5.32 31.96
C MET A 538 21.41 -6.59 31.10
N VAL A 539 22.11 -6.58 29.96
CA VAL A 539 22.23 -7.77 29.10
C VAL A 539 23.07 -8.86 29.78
N ASP A 540 24.18 -8.50 30.42
CA ASP A 540 25.02 -9.46 31.13
C ASP A 540 24.29 -10.09 32.34
N ASP A 541 23.51 -9.31 33.09
CA ASP A 541 22.66 -9.81 34.19
C ASP A 541 21.61 -10.81 33.68
N LYS A 542 20.98 -10.53 32.53
CA LYS A 542 19.99 -11.42 31.91
C LYS A 542 20.62 -12.73 31.43
N LEU A 543 21.77 -12.66 30.75
CA LEU A 543 22.51 -13.85 30.32
C LEU A 543 22.97 -14.67 31.53
N SER A 544 23.44 -14.00 32.57
CA SER A 544 23.91 -14.66 33.80
C SER A 544 22.79 -15.41 34.50
N ARG A 545 21.59 -14.82 34.61
CA ARG A 545 20.40 -15.51 35.15
C ARG A 545 20.04 -16.73 34.31
N LEU A 546 19.98 -16.60 32.98
CA LEU A 546 19.64 -17.71 32.08
C LEU A 546 20.58 -18.91 32.22
N ILE A 547 21.89 -18.66 32.43
CA ILE A 547 22.89 -19.72 32.62
C ILE A 547 22.76 -20.33 34.01
N ASN A 548 22.59 -19.52 35.05
CA ASN A 548 22.50 -19.99 36.44
C ASN A 548 21.19 -20.72 36.75
N ASP A 549 20.12 -20.46 36.00
CA ASP A 549 18.84 -21.18 36.11
C ASP A 549 18.92 -22.62 35.54
N GLN A 550 19.99 -22.97 34.82
CA GLN A 550 20.21 -24.34 34.34
C GLN A 550 20.87 -25.21 35.42
N PRO A 551 20.56 -26.53 35.48
CA PRO A 551 21.15 -27.45 36.45
C PRO A 551 22.61 -27.82 36.07
N LEU A 552 23.52 -26.84 36.13
CA LEU A 552 24.94 -26.98 35.81
C LEU A 552 25.79 -27.16 37.07
N SER A 553 26.86 -27.95 36.96
CA SER A 553 27.84 -28.10 38.05
C SER A 553 28.69 -26.83 38.19
N LYS A 554 29.19 -26.57 39.40
CA LYS A 554 30.03 -25.38 39.69
C LYS A 554 31.24 -25.23 38.73
N PRO A 555 32.00 -26.30 38.38
CA PRO A 555 33.08 -26.20 37.40
C PRO A 555 32.62 -25.81 35.99
N HIS A 556 31.41 -26.22 35.58
CA HIS A 556 30.86 -25.82 34.28
C HIS A 556 30.53 -24.33 34.26
N VAL A 557 29.95 -23.80 35.34
CA VAL A 557 29.64 -22.36 35.47
C VAL A 557 30.93 -21.54 35.43
N GLU A 558 31.96 -21.94 36.18
CA GLU A 558 33.27 -21.27 36.18
C GLU A 558 33.90 -21.23 34.77
N CYS A 559 33.82 -22.33 34.01
CA CYS A 559 34.26 -22.38 32.62
C CYS A 559 33.47 -21.41 31.71
N ILE A 560 32.14 -21.35 31.84
CA ILE A 560 31.29 -20.48 31.02
C ILE A 560 31.59 -18.99 31.25
N PHE A 561 31.85 -18.60 32.49
CA PHE A 561 32.12 -17.21 32.87
C PHE A 561 33.60 -16.81 32.88
N HIS A 562 34.52 -17.74 32.56
CA HIS A 562 35.95 -17.45 32.49
C HIS A 562 36.24 -16.26 31.56
N GLN A 563 37.19 -15.40 31.95
CA GLN A 563 37.60 -14.23 31.16
C GLN A 563 39.10 -14.30 30.86
N PRO A 564 39.57 -13.78 29.71
CA PRO A 564 38.78 -13.11 28.67
C PRO A 564 37.95 -14.08 27.81
N SER A 565 36.89 -13.61 27.17
CA SER A 565 36.08 -14.38 26.21
C SER A 565 36.56 -14.09 24.79
N LEU A 566 37.60 -14.80 24.35
CA LEU A 566 38.25 -14.58 23.06
C LEU A 566 37.92 -15.73 22.11
N PHE A 567 37.18 -15.43 21.04
CA PHE A 567 36.84 -16.42 20.02
C PHE A 567 37.15 -15.88 18.63
N GLY A 568 37.61 -16.76 17.73
CA GLY A 568 37.89 -16.40 16.36
C GLY A 568 38.46 -17.55 15.56
N ASP A 569 38.72 -17.27 14.28
CA ASP A 569 39.22 -18.23 13.29
C ASP A 569 40.58 -17.81 12.70
N TYR A 570 41.40 -17.18 13.53
CA TYR A 570 42.59 -16.46 13.09
C TYR A 570 43.78 -17.35 12.71
N ARG A 571 43.96 -18.53 13.33
CA ARG A 571 45.19 -19.35 13.18
C ARG A 571 45.53 -19.73 11.73
N THR A 572 44.53 -19.95 10.90
CA THR A 572 44.68 -20.33 9.48
C THR A 572 44.19 -19.23 8.54
N ALA A 573 44.15 -17.97 9.00
CA ALA A 573 43.51 -16.88 8.26
C ALA A 573 44.18 -16.56 6.92
N LEU A 574 45.49 -16.80 6.79
CA LEU A 574 46.29 -16.55 5.59
C LEU A 574 46.46 -17.78 4.69
N ASP A 575 46.10 -18.97 5.18
CA ASP A 575 46.22 -20.22 4.43
C ASP A 575 45.01 -20.42 3.50
N VAL A 576 45.17 -20.06 2.23
CA VAL A 576 44.10 -20.13 1.19
C VAL A 576 43.59 -21.56 0.95
N GLY A 577 44.35 -22.59 1.35
CA GLY A 577 44.01 -24.00 1.19
C GLY A 577 43.42 -24.68 2.43
N GLU A 578 43.44 -24.04 3.60
CA GLU A 578 42.94 -24.63 4.85
C GLU A 578 41.59 -24.03 5.26
N ALA A 579 40.73 -24.88 5.84
CA ALA A 579 39.48 -24.41 6.39
C ALA A 579 39.77 -23.54 7.62
N ARG A 580 39.13 -22.37 7.70
CA ARG A 580 39.17 -21.52 8.90
C ARG A 580 38.42 -22.20 10.03
N ILE A 581 39.07 -22.33 11.18
CA ILE A 581 38.53 -23.07 12.34
C ILE A 581 38.19 -22.06 13.44
N TYR A 582 36.90 -21.92 13.73
CA TYR A 582 36.44 -21.11 14.86
C TYR A 582 36.72 -21.81 16.19
N GLU A 583 37.42 -21.14 17.09
CA GLU A 583 37.83 -21.71 18.37
C GLU A 583 37.90 -20.68 19.51
N ASP A 584 37.99 -21.19 20.75
CA ASP A 584 38.23 -20.41 21.96
C ASP A 584 39.74 -20.22 22.15
N ILE A 585 40.20 -18.98 22.07
CA ILE A 585 41.62 -18.58 22.14
C ILE A 585 42.14 -18.63 23.59
N GLN A 586 41.25 -18.78 24.57
CA GLN A 586 41.51 -18.90 26.01
C GLN A 586 41.98 -17.60 26.68
N ASP A 587 43.14 -17.05 26.30
CA ASP A 587 43.78 -15.93 27.00
C ASP A 587 44.54 -14.98 26.06
N TYR A 588 44.97 -13.85 26.61
CA TYR A 588 45.66 -12.79 25.85
C TYR A 588 47.06 -13.20 25.37
N ASP A 589 47.75 -14.12 26.04
CA ASP A 589 49.09 -14.53 25.62
C ASP A 589 49.01 -15.47 24.41
N ALA A 590 48.02 -16.36 24.38
CA ALA A 590 47.67 -17.14 23.20
C ALA A 590 47.19 -16.25 22.05
N ALA A 591 46.48 -15.15 22.34
CA ALA A 591 46.08 -14.18 21.32
C ALA A 591 47.26 -13.39 20.74
N LYS A 592 48.24 -12.97 21.57
CA LYS A 592 49.45 -12.28 21.10
C LYS A 592 50.29 -13.12 20.13
N ALA A 593 50.31 -14.44 20.31
CA ALA A 593 50.99 -15.35 19.38
C ALA A 593 50.40 -15.27 17.95
N LEU A 594 49.13 -14.86 17.80
CA LEU A 594 48.50 -14.65 16.50
C LEU A 594 48.98 -13.36 15.81
N PHE A 595 49.76 -12.49 16.46
CA PHE A 595 50.27 -11.26 15.86
C PHE A 595 51.29 -11.50 14.75
N GLU A 596 51.96 -12.66 14.73
CA GLU A 596 52.82 -13.08 13.63
C GLU A 596 52.05 -13.07 12.29
N ILE A 597 50.74 -13.36 12.33
CA ILE A 597 49.84 -13.30 11.18
C ILE A 597 49.67 -11.86 10.67
N LEU A 598 49.67 -10.85 11.54
CA LEU A 598 49.62 -9.45 11.09
C LEU A 598 50.92 -9.05 10.38
N GLN A 599 52.07 -9.58 10.83
CA GLN A 599 53.34 -9.33 10.16
C GLN A 599 53.33 -9.93 8.75
N GLU A 600 52.90 -11.19 8.61
CA GLU A 600 52.75 -11.86 7.32
C GLU A 600 51.71 -11.17 6.42
N TYR A 601 50.60 -10.70 6.97
CA TYR A 601 49.62 -9.88 6.25
C TYR A 601 50.25 -8.58 5.72
N ASN A 602 51.05 -7.90 6.54
CA ASN A 602 51.73 -6.65 6.19
C ASN A 602 52.85 -6.83 5.15
N GLU A 603 53.34 -8.04 4.93
CA GLU A 603 54.27 -8.37 3.85
C GLU A 603 53.54 -8.51 2.50
N GLN A 604 52.31 -9.02 2.50
CA GLN A 604 51.51 -9.25 1.28
C GLN A 604 50.63 -8.05 0.89
N TYR A 605 50.23 -7.23 1.86
CA TYR A 605 49.29 -6.12 1.68
C TYR A 605 49.85 -4.79 2.19
N THR A 606 49.08 -3.71 1.99
CA THR A 606 49.47 -2.39 2.48
C THR A 606 49.59 -2.42 4.00
N ARG A 607 50.80 -2.11 4.50
CA ARG A 607 51.16 -2.22 5.91
C ARG A 607 50.22 -1.42 6.82
N MET A 608 49.59 -2.12 7.75
CA MET A 608 48.84 -1.57 8.87
C MET A 608 49.74 -1.52 10.11
N ASN A 609 50.12 -0.32 10.54
CA ASN A 609 50.90 -0.08 11.75
C ASN A 609 50.00 -0.09 12.99
N LEU A 610 49.40 -1.24 13.30
CA LEU A 610 48.57 -1.41 14.49
C LEU A 610 49.43 -1.80 15.69
N VAL A 611 49.10 -1.23 16.85
CA VAL A 611 49.63 -1.62 18.15
C VAL A 611 48.50 -2.33 18.88
N LEU A 612 48.73 -3.58 19.29
CA LEU A 612 47.73 -4.36 20.03
C LEU A 612 47.66 -3.90 21.48
N PHE A 613 46.45 -3.62 21.93
CA PHE A 613 46.06 -3.46 23.33
C PHE A 613 45.01 -4.53 23.62
N ASP A 614 44.63 -4.77 24.87
CA ASP A 614 43.64 -5.83 25.20
C ASP A 614 42.29 -5.67 24.45
N ASP A 615 41.93 -4.44 24.05
CA ASP A 615 40.74 -4.12 23.24
C ASP A 615 40.90 -4.39 21.72
N ALA A 616 42.13 -4.54 21.22
CA ALA A 616 42.48 -4.65 19.80
C ALA A 616 43.01 -6.06 19.48
#